data_AF-A0A661K084-F1
#
_entry.id   AF-A0A661K084-F1
#
_cell.length_a   1.000
_cell.length_b   1.000
_cell.length_c   1.000
_cell.angle_alpha   90.00
_cell.angle_beta   90.00
_cell.angle_gamma   90.00
#
_symmetry.space_group_name_H-M   'P 1'
#
loop_
_entity.id
_entity.type
_entity.pdbx_description
1 polymer ?
#
loop_
_entity_poly.entity_id
_entity_poly.type
_entity_poly.pdbx_seq_one_letter_code
_entity_poly.pdbx_strand_id
1 'polypeptide(L)' 'EGYVREVAGFVDQKMREVAERTGAVSTLQVAILAALHIAEEYIRDRRNSEEMRKRLRERVERLEEFIALERIDQKTL' A
#
# COMPACT_ATOMS: atom_id res chain seq x y z
N GLU A 1 24.33 5.71 -5.86
CA GLU A 1 24.64 4.27 -6.03
C GLU A 1 23.98 3.33 -5.01
N GLY A 2 23.67 3.75 -3.78
CA GLY A 2 23.04 2.88 -2.77
C GLY A 2 21.60 2.44 -3.14
N TYR A 3 20.75 3.39 -3.55
CA TYR A 3 19.35 3.11 -3.89
C TYR A 3 19.18 2.08 -5.03
N VAL A 4 19.98 2.21 -6.10
CA VAL A 4 19.93 1.24 -7.22
C VAL A 4 20.35 -0.15 -6.76
N ARG A 5 21.36 -0.25 -5.89
CA ARG A 5 21.79 -1.54 -5.30
C ARG A 5 20.73 -2.15 -4.40
N GLU A 6 20.05 -1.34 -3.61
CA GLU A 6 18.95 -1.77 -2.75
C GLU A 6 17.79 -2.33 -3.56
N VAL A 7 17.33 -1.58 -4.57
CA VAL A 7 16.28 -2.02 -5.49
C VAL A 7 16.68 -3.30 -6.22
N ALA A 8 17.92 -3.39 -6.71
CA ALA A 8 18.42 -4.60 -7.35
C ALA A 8 18.44 -5.80 -6.40
N GLY A 9 18.86 -5.61 -5.15
CA GLY A 9 18.85 -6.65 -4.12
C GLY A 9 17.44 -7.14 -3.80
N PHE A 10 16.48 -6.21 -3.71
CA PHE A 10 15.07 -6.55 -3.51
C PHE A 10 14.50 -7.37 -4.68
N VAL A 11 14.79 -6.97 -5.92
CA VAL A 11 14.34 -7.70 -7.11
C VAL A 11 14.98 -9.09 -7.17
N ASP A 12 16.28 -9.22 -6.89
CA ASP A 12 16.97 -10.52 -6.84
C ASP A 12 16.36 -11.45 -5.80
N GLN A 13 16.10 -10.94 -4.60
CA GLN A 13 15.41 -11.71 -3.56
C GLN A 13 14.04 -12.19 -4.03
N LYS A 14 13.23 -11.32 -4.63
CA LYS A 14 11.90 -11.71 -5.12
C LYS A 14 11.97 -12.74 -6.24
N MET A 15 12.96 -12.62 -7.13
CA MET A 15 13.20 -13.63 -8.18
C MET A 15 13.56 -14.99 -7.58
N ARG A 16 14.39 -15.06 -6.52
CA ARG A 16 14.69 -16.32 -5.82
C ARG A 16 13.45 -16.93 -5.18
N GLU A 17 12.67 -16.13 -4.45
CA GLU A 17 11.42 -16.59 -3.82
C GLU A 17 10.42 -17.15 -4.85
N VAL A 18 10.30 -16.50 -6.00
CA VAL A 18 9.45 -16.97 -7.10
C VAL A 18 9.97 -18.26 -7.71
N ALA A 19 11.28 -18.36 -7.94
CA ALA A 19 11.89 -19.57 -8.49
C ALA A 19 11.66 -20.79 -7.56
N GLU A 20 11.81 -20.60 -6.25
CA GLU A 20 11.59 -21.65 -5.24
C GLU A 20 10.13 -22.10 -5.16
N ARG A 21 9.18 -21.16 -5.24
CA ARG A 21 7.74 -21.46 -5.04
C ARG A 21 7.03 -22.00 -6.27
N THR A 22 7.44 -21.58 -7.46
CA THR A 22 6.67 -21.82 -8.70
C THR A 22 7.24 -22.95 -9.55
N GLY A 23 8.47 -23.42 -9.28
CA GLY A 23 9.15 -24.42 -10.12
C GLY A 23 9.38 -23.93 -11.55
N ALA A 24 9.40 -22.61 -11.76
CA ALA A 24 9.52 -21.98 -13.07
C ALA A 24 10.79 -22.47 -13.80
N VAL A 25 10.61 -22.81 -15.07
CA VAL A 25 11.59 -23.57 -15.85
C VAL A 25 12.62 -22.69 -16.55
N SER A 26 12.37 -21.37 -16.61
CA SER A 26 13.27 -20.40 -17.25
C SER A 26 13.39 -19.09 -16.47
N THR A 27 14.57 -18.46 -16.57
CA THR A 27 14.86 -17.16 -15.94
C THR A 27 13.89 -16.07 -16.37
N LEU A 28 13.42 -16.09 -17.62
CA LEU A 28 12.44 -15.12 -18.12
C LEU A 28 11.09 -15.28 -17.43
N GLN A 29 10.62 -16.52 -17.24
CA GLN A 29 9.37 -16.77 -16.50
C GLN A 29 9.48 -16.32 -15.04
N VAL A 30 10.62 -16.59 -14.38
CA VAL A 30 10.89 -16.10 -13.02
C VAL A 30 10.85 -14.56 -12.98
N ALA A 31 11.49 -13.89 -13.93
CA ALA A 31 11.52 -12.42 -13.98
C ALA A 31 10.12 -11.82 -14.18
N ILE A 32 9.31 -12.39 -15.08
CA ILE A 32 7.93 -11.94 -15.32
C ILE A 32 7.08 -12.13 -14.06
N LEU A 33 7.17 -13.30 -13.41
CA LEU A 33 6.40 -13.60 -12.21
C LEU A 33 6.83 -12.73 -11.01
N ALA A 34 8.14 -12.49 -10.86
CA ALA A 34 8.66 -11.58 -9.84
C ALA A 34 8.16 -10.15 -10.05
N ALA A 35 8.20 -9.65 -11.29
CA ALA A 35 7.67 -8.34 -11.63
C ALA A 35 6.16 -8.23 -11.34
N LEU A 36 5.40 -9.29 -11.66
CA LEU A 36 3.95 -9.33 -11.38
C LEU A 36 3.66 -9.29 -9.88
N HIS A 37 4.38 -10.08 -9.07
CA HIS A 37 4.23 -10.06 -7.61
C HIS A 37 4.57 -8.69 -7.01
N ILE A 38 5.67 -8.06 -7.43
CA ILE A 38 6.05 -6.72 -6.95
C ILE A 38 4.96 -5.70 -7.31
N ALA A 39 4.45 -5.75 -8.55
CA ALA A 39 3.38 -4.86 -8.98
C ALA A 39 2.09 -5.09 -8.19
N GLU A 40 1.74 -6.35 -7.91
CA GLU A 40 0.57 -6.68 -7.10
C GLU A 40 0.69 -6.15 -5.67
N GLU A 41 1.83 -6.38 -5.01
CA GLU A 41 2.13 -5.86 -3.67
C GLU A 41 1.99 -4.33 -3.63
N TYR A 42 2.61 -3.64 -4.59
CA TYR A 42 2.50 -2.18 -4.70
C TYR A 42 1.05 -1.70 -4.88
N ILE A 43 0.28 -2.33 -5.77
CA ILE A 43 -1.12 -1.96 -6.02
C ILE A 43 -1.97 -2.21 -4.77
N ARG A 44 -1.73 -3.33 -4.07
CA ARG A 44 -2.43 -3.67 -2.83
C ARG A 44 -2.16 -2.65 -1.73
N ASP A 45 -0.89 -2.32 -1.50
CA ASP A 45 -0.49 -1.35 -0.49
C ASP A 45 -1.02 0.05 -0.80
N ARG A 46 -1.02 0.45 -2.08
CA ARG A 46 -1.62 1.70 -2.53
C ARG A 46 -3.11 1.75 -2.22
N ARG A 47 -3.86 0.69 -2.53
CA ARG A 47 -5.30 0.60 -2.23
C ARG A 47 -5.57 0.67 -0.73
N ASN A 48 -4.80 -0.06 0.07
CA ASN A 48 -4.94 -0.05 1.53
C ASN A 48 -4.68 1.36 2.12
N SER A 49 -3.65 2.04 1.61
CA SER A 49 -3.34 3.43 2.00
C SER A 49 -4.46 4.40 1.60
N GLU A 50 -5.02 4.26 0.39
CA GLU A 50 -6.15 5.08 -0.06
C GLU A 50 -7.40 4.88 0.82
N GLU A 51 -7.72 3.63 1.17
CA GLU A 51 -8.82 3.29 2.07
C GLU A 51 -8.60 3.86 3.48
N MET A 52 -7.39 3.71 4.03
CA MET A 52 -7.05 4.25 5.34
C MET A 52 -7.19 5.77 5.38
N ARG A 53 -6.74 6.47 4.33
CA ARG A 53 -6.90 7.92 4.19
C ARG A 53 -8.38 8.31 4.10
N LYS A 54 -9.21 7.53 3.41
CA LYS A 54 -10.66 7.76 3.34
C LYS A 54 -11.30 7.65 4.73
N ARG A 55 -11.02 6.56 5.46
CA ARG A 55 -11.54 6.35 6.82
C ARG A 55 -11.09 7.43 7.79
N LEU A 56 -9.86 7.95 7.64
CA LEU A 56 -9.38 9.07 8.44
C LEU A 56 -10.15 10.35 8.15
N ARG A 57 -10.37 10.69 6.87
CA ARG A 57 -11.20 11.85 6.49
C ARG A 57 -12.60 11.77 7.05
N GLU A 58 -13.27 10.63 6.88
CA GLU A 58 -14.62 10.41 7.41
C GLU A 58 -14.66 10.55 8.96
N ARG A 59 -13.59 10.15 9.67
CA ARG A 59 -13.49 10.36 11.11
C ARG A 59 -13.32 11.83 11.47
N VAL A 60 -12.49 12.56 10.74
CA VAL A 60 -12.29 14.00 10.94
C VAL A 60 -13.59 14.75 10.68
N GLU A 61 -14.28 14.48 9.57
CA GLU A 61 -15.57 15.10 9.24
C GLU A 61 -16.61 14.87 10.34
N ARG A 62 -16.72 13.65 10.89
CA ARG A 62 -17.62 13.38 12.02
C ARG A 62 -17.27 14.14 13.29
N LEU A 63 -15.98 14.34 13.56
CA LEU A 63 -15.54 15.12 14.71
C LEU A 63 -15.82 16.61 14.51
N GLU A 64 -15.63 17.12 13.30
CA GLU A 64 -15.98 18.49 12.93
C GLU A 64 -17.49 18.74 13.08
N GLU A 65 -18.32 17.81 12.62
CA GLU A 65 -19.77 17.86 12.79
C GLU A 65 -20.16 17.84 14.27
N PHE A 66 -19.59 16.94 15.07
CA PHE A 66 -19.84 16.86 16.51
C PHE A 66 -19.51 18.18 17.23
N ILE A 67 -18.33 18.75 16.95
CA ILE A 67 -17.91 20.04 17.54
C ILE A 67 -18.84 21.18 17.08
N ALA A 68 -19.29 21.17 15.83
CA ALA A 68 -20.21 22.18 15.31
C ALA A 68 -21.57 22.13 16.01
N LEU A 69 -22.08 20.93 16.31
CA LEU A 69 -23.34 20.73 17.04
C LEU A 69 -23.23 21.24 18.49
N GLU A 70 -22.15 20.91 19.21
CA GLU A 70 -21.94 21.43 20.58
C GLU A 70 -21.84 22.96 20.62
N ARG A 71 -21.28 23.59 19.58
CA ARG A 71 -21.22 25.06 19.47
C ARG A 71 -22.59 25.71 19.23
N ILE A 72 -23.52 25.02 18.59
CA ILE A 72 -24.89 25.53 18.37
C ILE A 72 -25.68 25.49 19.67
N ASP A 73 -25.52 24.44 20.48
CA ASP A 73 -26.17 24.33 21.79
C ASP A 73 -25.69 25.42 22.78
N GLN A 74 -24.39 25.77 22.77
CA GLN A 74 -23.87 26.85 23.63
C GLN A 74 -24.26 28.27 23.18
N LYS A 75 -24.68 28.46 21.92
CA LYS A 75 -25.10 29.78 21.40
C LYS A 75 -26.59 30.06 21.57
N THR A 76 -27.38 29.03 21.90
CA THR A 76 -28.84 29.10 22.00
C THR A 76 -29.30 29.27 23.46
N LEU A 77 -28.39 29.12 24.43
CA LEU A 77 -28.54 29.48 25.86
C LEU A 77 -27.96 30.87 26.14
#